data_AF-A0A4R2HRH7-F1
#
_entry.id   AF-A0A4R2HRH7-F1
#
_cell.length_a   1.000
_cell.length_b   1.000
_cell.length_c   1.000
_cell.angle_alpha   90.00
_cell.angle_beta   90.00
_cell.angle_gamma   90.00
#
_symmetry.space_group_name_H-M   'P 1'
#
loop_
_entity.id
_entity.type
_entity.pdbx_description
1 polymer ?
#
loop_
_entity_poly.entity_id
_entity_poly.type
_entity_poly.pdbx_seq_one_letter_code
_entity_poly.pdbx_strand_id
1 'polypeptide(L)'
;MGASEWSYFVPYQEDLNQALQDLRQQVFSTGKYWWYGESEYRSPANRLSRPARLEDLFEDEYVREEGTHSILDVFRVVDPDRPRDWYDRGTIVPATADEVRAAIGTDRPTRSDTAELDDKLPRARWVGRCAVLYDEHGVPTEITFWGHSGD
;
A
#
# COMPACT_ATOMS: atom_id res chain seq x y z
N MET A 1 14.17 -14.83 1.15
CA MET A 1 13.61 -13.86 2.11
C MET A 1 13.04 -12.78 1.23
N GLY A 2 11.71 -12.69 1.21
CA GLY A 2 10.95 -12.21 0.07
C GLY A 2 10.06 -11.05 0.47
N ALA A 3 10.03 -10.03 -0.38
CA ALA A 3 9.05 -8.96 -0.37
C ALA A 3 7.70 -9.46 0.13
N SER A 4 7.20 -8.86 1.21
CA SER A 4 5.85 -9.15 1.67
C SER A 4 4.87 -8.32 0.86
N GLU A 5 4.17 -9.02 -0.03
CA GLU A 5 3.04 -8.48 -0.76
C GLU A 5 1.92 -8.09 0.20
N TRP A 6 1.31 -6.94 -0.05
CA TRP A 6 0.10 -6.52 0.64
C TRP A 6 -0.93 -6.02 -0.36
N SER A 7 -2.20 -6.26 -0.05
CA SER A 7 -3.36 -5.81 -0.82
C SER A 7 -4.51 -5.48 0.12
N TYR A 8 -5.16 -4.34 -0.11
CA TYR A 8 -6.24 -3.81 0.70
C TYR A 8 -7.36 -3.26 -0.17
N PHE A 9 -8.59 -3.41 0.30
CA PHE A 9 -9.78 -2.81 -0.29
C PHE A 9 -10.40 -1.84 0.70
N VAL A 10 -10.74 -0.64 0.24
CA VAL A 10 -11.44 0.36 1.01
C VAL A 10 -12.63 0.91 0.23
N PRO A 11 -13.66 1.45 0.90
CA PRO A 11 -14.73 2.17 0.22
C PRO A 11 -14.17 3.30 -0.65
N TYR A 12 -14.81 3.53 -1.81
CA TYR A 12 -14.40 4.61 -2.71
C TYR A 12 -14.45 5.97 -2.01
N GLN A 13 -13.38 6.75 -2.21
CA GLN A 13 -13.31 8.16 -1.88
C GLN A 13 -12.72 8.90 -3.08
N GLU A 14 -13.20 10.12 -3.34
CA GLU A 14 -12.69 10.93 -4.46
C GLU A 14 -11.21 11.30 -4.26
N ASP A 15 -10.81 11.60 -3.01
CA ASP A 15 -9.41 11.83 -2.65
C ASP A 15 -8.71 10.51 -2.31
N LEU A 16 -7.95 9.97 -3.27
CA LEU A 16 -7.17 8.76 -3.11
C LEU A 16 -6.11 8.88 -1.98
N ASN A 17 -5.56 10.07 -1.78
CA ASN A 17 -4.57 10.28 -0.74
C ASN A 17 -5.22 10.27 0.64
N GLN A 18 -6.42 10.84 0.80
CA GLN A 18 -7.19 10.73 2.03
C GLN A 18 -7.58 9.27 2.31
N ALA A 19 -8.04 8.52 1.30
CA ALA A 19 -8.33 7.09 1.43
C ALA A 19 -7.12 6.28 1.91
N LEU A 20 -5.92 6.61 1.39
CA LEU A 20 -4.66 6.02 1.86
C LEU A 20 -4.37 6.37 3.32
N GLN A 21 -4.54 7.62 3.75
CA GLN A 21 -4.30 8.02 5.14
C GLN A 21 -5.26 7.33 6.11
N ASP A 22 -6.54 7.23 5.77
CA ASP A 22 -7.54 6.53 6.57
C ASP A 22 -7.19 5.05 6.72
N LEU A 23 -6.80 4.41 5.61
CA LEU A 23 -6.36 3.01 5.60
C LEU A 23 -5.11 2.80 6.48
N ARG A 24 -4.12 3.69 6.36
CA ARG A 24 -2.91 3.66 7.20
C ARG A 24 -3.28 3.75 8.68
N GLN A 25 -4.14 4.70 9.05
CA GLN A 25 -4.56 4.86 10.44
C GLN A 25 -5.31 3.62 10.95
N GLN A 26 -6.18 3.02 10.13
CA GLN A 26 -6.88 1.78 10.47
C GLN A 26 -5.92 0.61 10.70
N VAL A 27 -4.95 0.40 9.80
CA VAL A 27 -3.95 -0.68 9.94
C VAL A 27 -3.09 -0.47 11.17
N PHE A 28 -2.67 0.77 11.44
CA PHE A 28 -1.93 1.11 12.64
C PHE A 28 -2.72 0.83 13.93
N SER A 29 -3.95 1.31 14.01
CA SER A 29 -4.81 1.13 15.19
C SER A 29 -5.21 -0.32 15.45
N THR A 30 -5.29 -1.15 14.40
CA THR A 30 -5.57 -2.59 14.55
C THR A 30 -4.32 -3.42 14.85
N GLY A 31 -3.12 -2.85 14.76
CA GLY A 31 -1.86 -3.55 14.97
C GLY A 31 -1.52 -4.58 13.89
N LYS A 32 -2.19 -4.54 12.73
CA LYS A 32 -2.01 -5.50 11.63
C LYS A 32 -0.79 -5.16 10.75
N TYR A 33 0.36 -5.03 11.38
CA TYR A 33 1.64 -4.74 10.75
C TYR A 33 2.77 -5.41 11.55
N TRP A 34 3.89 -5.67 10.88
CA TRP A 34 5.08 -6.22 11.51
C TRP A 34 5.80 -5.16 12.36
N TRP A 35 6.20 -5.54 13.58
CA TRP A 35 6.89 -4.66 14.51
C TRP A 35 8.14 -5.34 15.07
N TYR A 36 9.30 -4.74 14.81
CA TYR A 36 10.59 -5.28 15.27
C TYR A 36 10.70 -5.41 16.79
N GLY A 37 10.03 -4.53 17.55
CA GLY A 37 10.03 -4.59 19.01
C GLY A 37 9.39 -5.86 19.58
N GLU A 38 8.56 -6.56 18.79
CA GLU A 38 7.95 -7.86 19.11
C GLU A 38 8.70 -9.06 18.53
N SER A 39 9.80 -8.81 17.81
CA SER A 39 10.61 -9.84 17.16
C SER A 39 10.98 -10.98 18.11
N GLU A 40 10.87 -12.21 17.61
CA GLU A 40 11.23 -13.43 18.34
C GLU A 40 12.73 -13.50 18.69
N TYR A 41 13.56 -12.72 17.98
CA TYR A 41 14.99 -12.58 18.27
C TYR A 41 15.26 -11.73 19.52
N ARG A 42 14.24 -11.07 20.11
CA ARG A 42 14.34 -10.35 21.38
C ARG A 42 13.86 -11.21 22.55
N SER A 43 14.65 -11.23 23.63
CA SER A 43 14.21 -11.79 24.91
C SER A 43 12.91 -11.11 25.39
N PRO A 44 11.97 -11.83 26.03
CA PRO A 44 10.70 -11.25 26.49
C PRO A 44 10.83 -10.00 27.36
N ALA A 45 11.91 -9.88 28.14
CA ALA A 45 12.19 -8.72 28.99
C ALA A 45 12.65 -7.46 28.22
N ASN A 46 13.04 -7.60 26.94
CA ASN A 46 13.57 -6.54 26.08
C ASN A 46 12.63 -6.22 24.89
N ARG A 47 11.39 -6.72 24.93
CA ARG A 47 10.38 -6.36 23.93
C ARG A 47 9.98 -4.91 24.11
N LEU A 48 9.90 -4.19 23.00
CA LEU A 48 9.47 -2.80 22.99
C LEU A 48 7.95 -2.75 22.77
N SER A 49 7.28 -1.94 23.57
CA SER A 49 5.88 -1.59 23.31
C SER A 49 5.73 -1.05 21.90
N ARG A 50 4.59 -1.34 21.27
CA ARG A 50 4.26 -0.73 19.98
C ARG A 50 4.21 0.81 20.11
N PRO A 51 4.61 1.54 19.06
CA PRO A 51 4.53 2.98 19.07
C PRO A 51 3.10 3.45 19.32
N ALA A 52 2.94 4.57 20.03
CA ALA A 52 1.62 5.12 20.32
C ALA A 52 1.06 5.94 19.15
N ARG A 53 1.94 6.45 18.27
CA ARG A 53 1.58 7.23 17.08
C ARG A 53 2.25 6.65 15.85
N LEU A 54 1.60 6.83 14.70
CA LEU A 54 2.11 6.34 13.42
C LEU A 54 3.45 7.02 13.04
N GLU A 55 3.62 8.29 13.41
CA GLU A 55 4.85 9.05 13.18
C GLU A 55 6.05 8.42 13.91
N ASP A 56 5.82 7.91 15.12
CA ASP A 56 6.85 7.29 15.97
C ASP A 56 7.34 5.93 15.39
N LEU A 57 6.55 5.30 14.51
CA LEU A 57 6.85 3.98 13.94
C LEU A 57 8.13 3.98 13.11
N PHE A 58 8.40 5.08 12.40
CA PHE A 58 9.56 5.24 11.52
C PHE A 58 10.73 5.94 12.20
N GLU A 59 10.65 6.21 13.51
CA GLU A 59 11.83 6.63 14.28
C GLU A 59 12.79 5.45 14.54
N ASP A 60 12.29 4.21 14.51
CA ASP A 60 13.09 2.99 14.64
C ASP A 60 13.82 2.66 13.31
N GLU A 61 15.15 2.54 13.39
CA GLU A 61 16.01 2.27 12.24
C GLU A 61 15.69 0.93 11.54
N TYR A 62 15.35 -0.11 12.29
CA TYR A 62 15.01 -1.41 11.70
C TYR A 62 13.70 -1.34 10.91
N VAL A 63 12.70 -0.59 11.41
CA VAL A 63 11.44 -0.41 10.68
C VAL A 63 11.65 0.38 9.39
N ARG A 64 12.62 1.31 9.36
CA ARG A 64 12.97 2.04 8.13
C ARG A 64 13.66 1.16 7.09
N GLU A 65 14.38 0.13 7.51
CA GLU A 65 15.13 -0.77 6.62
C GLU A 65 14.27 -1.93 6.12
N GLU A 66 13.60 -2.63 7.02
CA GLU A 66 12.80 -3.83 6.73
C GLU A 66 11.36 -3.49 6.29
N GLY A 67 10.85 -2.34 6.74
CA GLY A 67 9.45 -1.96 6.58
C GLY A 67 8.54 -2.64 7.61
N THR A 68 7.26 -2.37 7.47
CA THR A 68 6.18 -2.88 8.33
C THR A 68 5.44 -4.04 7.68
N HIS A 69 5.82 -4.39 6.44
CA HIS A 69 5.18 -5.42 5.63
C HIS A 69 3.68 -5.13 5.42
N SER A 70 3.35 -3.86 5.24
CA SER A 70 1.96 -3.37 5.17
C SER A 70 1.85 -2.03 4.43
N ILE A 71 0.62 -1.54 4.27
CA ILE A 71 0.34 -0.21 3.69
C ILE A 71 1.02 0.96 4.45
N LEU A 72 1.50 0.74 5.68
CA LEU A 72 2.21 1.78 6.43
C LEU A 72 3.54 2.16 5.77
N ASP A 73 4.06 1.32 4.88
CA ASP A 73 5.32 1.55 4.16
C ASP A 73 5.21 2.60 3.03
N VAL A 74 3.99 3.03 2.70
CA VAL A 74 3.71 4.02 1.62
C VAL A 74 2.94 5.22 2.14
N PHE A 75 3.52 6.42 2.03
CA PHE A 75 3.08 7.62 2.74
C PHE A 75 2.09 8.49 1.98
N ARG A 76 2.09 8.43 0.66
CA ARG A 76 1.31 9.35 -0.18
C ARG A 76 0.97 8.76 -1.54
N VAL A 77 -0.14 9.23 -2.10
CA VAL A 77 -0.46 9.02 -3.53
C VAL A 77 0.23 10.11 -4.35
N VAL A 78 0.86 9.73 -5.46
CA VAL A 78 1.51 10.65 -6.40
C VAL A 78 0.74 10.76 -7.71
N ASP A 79 1.00 11.83 -8.44
CA ASP A 79 0.49 11.97 -9.81
C ASP A 79 1.06 10.85 -10.71
N PRO A 80 0.21 10.10 -11.44
CA PRO A 80 0.66 9.02 -12.29
C PRO A 80 1.54 9.49 -13.46
N ASP A 81 1.35 10.73 -13.95
CA ASP A 81 2.04 11.31 -15.10
C ASP A 81 3.35 12.03 -14.72
N ARG A 82 3.62 12.20 -13.43
CA ARG A 82 4.86 12.80 -12.95
C ARG A 82 6.06 11.90 -13.31
N PRO A 83 7.16 12.45 -13.85
CA PRO A 83 8.39 11.70 -14.09
C PRO A 83 8.88 11.04 -12.81
N ARG A 84 9.15 9.74 -12.87
CA ARG A 84 9.61 9.01 -11.69
C ARG A 84 11.12 9.06 -11.51
N ASP A 85 11.55 9.28 -10.28
CA ASP A 85 12.94 9.23 -9.87
C ASP A 85 13.12 8.27 -8.68
N TRP A 86 14.37 8.06 -8.28
CA TRP A 86 14.70 7.12 -7.21
C TRP A 86 14.15 7.51 -5.82
N TYR A 87 13.68 8.75 -5.65
CA TYR A 87 13.03 9.22 -4.42
C TYR A 87 11.55 8.89 -4.35
N ASP A 88 10.95 8.26 -5.36
CA ASP A 88 9.53 7.88 -5.34
C ASP A 88 9.24 6.65 -4.46
N ARG A 89 10.20 6.20 -3.65
CA ARG A 89 9.95 5.20 -2.61
C ARG A 89 8.96 5.73 -1.57
N GLY A 90 8.16 4.83 -1.02
CA GLY A 90 7.10 5.14 -0.08
C GLY A 90 5.91 5.85 -0.74
N THR A 91 5.62 5.55 -2.01
CA THR A 91 4.50 6.18 -2.74
C THR A 91 3.54 5.15 -3.32
N ILE A 92 2.29 5.59 -3.49
CA ILE A 92 1.27 4.91 -4.28
C ILE A 92 1.14 5.63 -5.63
N VAL A 93 1.21 4.86 -6.71
CA VAL A 93 0.97 5.34 -8.07
C VAL A 93 -0.41 4.87 -8.54
N PRO A 94 -1.35 5.78 -8.82
CA PRO A 94 -2.63 5.42 -9.40
C PRO A 94 -2.46 4.75 -10.77
N ALA A 95 -3.22 3.69 -11.03
CA ALA A 95 -3.31 3.12 -12.35
C ALA A 95 -4.10 4.04 -13.27
N THR A 96 -3.51 4.40 -14.41
CA THR A 96 -4.19 5.22 -15.41
C THR A 96 -5.22 4.41 -16.18
N ALA A 97 -6.23 5.07 -16.74
CA ALA A 97 -7.23 4.39 -17.58
C ALA A 97 -6.60 3.63 -18.77
N ASP A 98 -5.50 4.15 -19.32
CA ASP A 98 -4.78 3.50 -20.42
C ASP A 98 -4.00 2.27 -19.97
N GLU A 99 -3.34 2.33 -18.81
CA GLU A 99 -2.68 1.17 -18.21
C GLU A 99 -3.68 0.06 -17.88
N VAL A 100 -4.83 0.40 -17.29
CA VAL A 100 -5.89 -0.56 -16.97
C VAL A 100 -6.48 -1.15 -18.25
N ARG A 101 -6.80 -0.35 -19.27
CA ARG A 101 -7.29 -0.86 -20.56
C ARG A 101 -6.29 -1.76 -21.26
N ALA A 102 -5.00 -1.42 -21.23
CA ALA A 102 -3.96 -2.25 -21.80
C ALA A 102 -3.82 -3.58 -21.05
N ALA A 103 -4.01 -3.57 -19.72
CA ALA A 103 -3.91 -4.76 -18.88
C ALA A 103 -5.10 -5.71 -19.08
N ILE A 104 -6.33 -5.22 -18.91
CA ILE A 104 -7.54 -6.06 -18.79
C ILE A 104 -8.61 -5.78 -19.84
N GLY A 105 -8.37 -4.86 -20.77
CA GLY A 105 -9.30 -4.52 -21.87
C GLY A 105 -10.42 -3.54 -21.52
N THR A 106 -10.47 -3.03 -20.28
CA THR A 106 -11.45 -2.05 -19.79
C THR A 106 -10.79 -0.98 -18.92
N ASP A 107 -11.37 0.21 -18.80
CA ASP A 107 -10.92 1.27 -17.86
C ASP A 107 -11.70 1.25 -16.54
N ARG A 108 -12.65 0.32 -16.40
CA ARG A 108 -13.48 0.14 -15.20
C ARG A 108 -13.23 -1.25 -14.62
N PRO A 109 -12.15 -1.44 -13.85
CA PRO A 109 -11.85 -2.72 -13.25
C PRO A 109 -12.84 -3.01 -12.13
N THR A 110 -13.10 -4.28 -11.90
CA THR A 110 -13.90 -4.80 -10.79
C THR A 110 -13.00 -5.55 -9.81
N ARG A 111 -13.56 -6.02 -8.70
CA ARG A 111 -12.80 -6.79 -7.72
C ARG A 111 -12.23 -8.11 -8.30
N SER A 112 -12.84 -8.70 -9.33
CA SER A 112 -12.28 -9.90 -9.97
C SER A 112 -11.03 -9.61 -10.81
N ASP A 113 -10.82 -8.36 -11.22
CA ASP A 113 -9.72 -8.00 -12.13
C ASP A 113 -8.43 -7.66 -11.37
N THR A 114 -8.48 -7.57 -10.04
CA THR A 114 -7.36 -7.07 -9.23
C THR A 114 -6.10 -7.94 -9.33
N ALA A 115 -6.26 -9.25 -9.46
CA ALA A 115 -5.13 -10.17 -9.63
C ALA A 115 -4.42 -9.96 -10.97
N GLU A 116 -5.18 -9.68 -12.03
CA GLU A 116 -4.63 -9.42 -13.36
C GLU A 116 -3.97 -8.04 -13.44
N LEU A 117 -4.52 -7.04 -12.74
CA LEU A 117 -3.88 -5.74 -12.57
C LEU A 117 -2.57 -5.85 -11.78
N ASP A 118 -2.54 -6.67 -10.72
CA ASP A 118 -1.33 -6.91 -9.95
C ASP A 118 -0.23 -7.57 -10.78
N ASP A 119 -0.58 -8.54 -11.62
CA ASP A 119 0.37 -9.23 -12.50
C ASP A 119 0.91 -8.31 -13.63
N LYS A 120 0.04 -7.51 -14.24
CA LYS A 120 0.37 -6.76 -15.45
C LYS A 120 0.93 -5.36 -15.20
N LEU A 121 0.63 -4.75 -14.05
CA LEU A 121 1.10 -3.39 -13.76
C LEU A 121 2.43 -3.42 -13.02
N PRO A 122 3.49 -2.84 -13.61
CA PRO A 122 4.81 -2.87 -12.99
C PRO A 122 4.81 -2.05 -11.70
N ARG A 123 5.48 -2.59 -10.69
CA ARG A 123 5.73 -1.91 -9.41
C ARG A 123 7.16 -2.17 -8.96
N ALA A 124 7.75 -1.16 -8.33
CA ALA A 124 9.09 -1.25 -7.74
C ALA A 124 8.97 -1.53 -6.23
N ARG A 125 10.09 -1.91 -5.60
CA ARG A 125 10.16 -1.98 -4.13
C ARG A 125 9.79 -0.65 -3.51
N TRP A 126 9.05 -0.67 -2.40
CA TRP A 126 8.53 0.52 -1.73
C TRP A 126 7.59 1.38 -2.58
N VAL A 127 7.09 0.87 -3.70
CA VAL A 127 6.10 1.54 -4.54
C VAL A 127 4.87 0.65 -4.61
N GLY A 128 3.75 1.18 -4.15
CA GLY A 128 2.46 0.55 -4.36
C GLY A 128 1.72 1.17 -5.55
N ARG A 129 0.61 0.53 -5.89
CA ARG A 129 -0.32 0.94 -6.92
C ARG A 129 -1.72 1.03 -6.31
N CYS A 130 -2.58 1.84 -6.91
CA CYS A 130 -4.00 1.80 -6.59
C CYS A 130 -4.88 1.93 -7.83
N ALA A 131 -6.12 1.46 -7.72
CA ALA A 131 -7.12 1.54 -8.77
C ALA A 131 -8.50 1.71 -8.14
N VAL A 132 -9.34 2.52 -8.78
CA VAL A 132 -10.77 2.62 -8.45
C VAL A 132 -11.48 1.43 -9.07
N LEU A 133 -12.24 0.71 -8.25
CA LEU A 133 -13.05 -0.42 -8.68
C LEU A 133 -14.50 0.02 -8.86
N TYR A 134 -15.13 -0.58 -9.86
CA TYR A 134 -16.49 -0.26 -10.28
C TYR A 134 -17.41 -1.46 -10.07
N ASP A 135 -18.69 -1.19 -9.85
CA ASP A 135 -19.73 -2.21 -9.88
C ASP A 135 -20.18 -2.53 -11.32
N GLU A 136 -21.15 -3.45 -11.46
CA GLU A 136 -21.74 -3.84 -12.75
C GLU A 136 -22.45 -2.69 -13.48
N HIS A 137 -22.80 -1.61 -12.76
CA HIS A 137 -23.42 -0.42 -13.32
C HIS A 137 -22.40 0.65 -13.73
N GLY A 138 -21.10 0.41 -13.47
CA GLY A 138 -20.02 1.36 -13.75
C GLY A 138 -19.93 2.49 -12.73
N VAL A 139 -20.44 2.29 -11.51
CA VAL A 139 -20.32 3.24 -10.39
C VAL A 139 -19.07 2.91 -9.58
N PRO A 140 -18.21 3.89 -9.24
CA PRO A 140 -17.06 3.65 -8.38
C PRO A 140 -17.52 3.28 -6.96
N THR A 141 -17.06 2.14 -6.47
CA THR A 141 -17.53 1.57 -5.19
C THR A 141 -16.40 1.32 -4.21
N GLU A 142 -15.23 0.93 -4.70
CA GLU A 142 -14.07 0.62 -3.86
C GLU A 142 -12.78 1.19 -4.46
N ILE A 143 -11.74 1.27 -3.65
CA ILE A 143 -10.36 1.46 -4.09
C ILE A 143 -9.58 0.23 -3.63
N THR A 144 -8.78 -0.33 -4.53
CA THR A 144 -7.77 -1.32 -4.18
C THR A 144 -6.40 -0.66 -4.08
N PHE A 145 -5.65 -0.98 -3.02
CA PHE A 145 -4.25 -0.60 -2.83
C PHE A 145 -3.42 -1.87 -2.76
N TRP A 146 -2.34 -1.96 -3.53
CA TRP A 146 -1.46 -3.13 -3.51
C TRP A 146 0.00 -2.73 -3.69
N GLY A 147 0.91 -3.56 -3.20
CA GLY A 147 2.33 -3.24 -3.25
C GLY A 147 3.21 -4.24 -2.51
N HIS A 148 4.47 -3.86 -2.38
CA HIS A 148 5.53 -4.66 -1.75
C HIS A 148 6.28 -3.80 -0.73
N SER A 149 6.54 -4.38 0.45
CA SER A 149 7.55 -3.85 1.38
C SER A 149 8.98 -4.13 0.88
N GLY A 150 9.99 -3.60 1.58
CA GLY A 150 11.35 -3.41 1.08
C GLY A 150 12.26 -4.61 0.83
N ASP A 151 11.86 -5.84 1.18
CA ASP A 151 12.71 -7.05 1.16
C ASP A 151 12.94 -7.66 -0.25
#